data_AF-A0A8E2DNQ8-F1
#
_entry.id   AF-A0A8E2DNQ8-F1
#
_cell.length_a   1.000
_cell.length_b   1.000
_cell.length_c   1.000
_cell.angle_alpha   90.00
_cell.angle_beta   90.00
_cell.angle_gamma   90.00
#
_symmetry.space_group_name_H-M   'P 1'
#
loop_
_entity.id
_entity.type
_entity.pdbx_description
1 polymer ?
#
loop_
_entity_poly.entity_id
_entity_poly.type
_entity_poly.pdbx_seq_one_letter_code
_entity_poly.pdbx_strand_id
1 'polypeptide(L)'
;MRATLLSCSIKKVECVLLLKGIPYKSVEVPNVMPRPDLSERLGVTYRRIPVLAVGNDRRFPSSEGYGTLFPRRKGGCTLDSGLIKVFAMFYTDRVIFPLVKEFLPWAKLPEHFCFQKVIDVHDLTNKLPGIKSALASHLGLLEEQLADGREWWLTRMQGHLASLKKISTSPEKISGEDTAKLIFSSPSEDCDIIGFDEIEAGRLQLARDDVVSVAPSDYGRTPTVGKVLALNREEIVIETRGTGGKVHCHFPRLNFTVAGPKV
;
A
#
# COMPACT_ATOMS: atom_id res chain seq x y z
N MET A 1 -12.14 -17.73 1.27
CA MET A 1 -10.94 -17.00 0.80
C MET A 1 -11.05 -15.57 1.31
N ARG A 2 -10.11 -15.07 2.11
CA ARG A 2 -10.29 -13.81 2.87
C ARG A 2 -9.75 -12.56 2.15
N ALA A 3 -8.83 -12.71 1.19
CA ALA A 3 -8.14 -11.59 0.56
C ALA A 3 -8.86 -11.07 -0.70
N THR A 4 -9.17 -9.78 -0.73
CA THR A 4 -9.71 -9.10 -1.91
C THR A 4 -8.92 -7.82 -2.19
N LEU A 5 -8.37 -7.71 -3.40
CA LEU A 5 -7.57 -6.57 -3.85
C LEU A 5 -8.42 -5.65 -4.73
N LEU A 6 -8.72 -4.46 -4.24
CA LEU A 6 -9.36 -3.40 -5.01
C LEU A 6 -8.27 -2.58 -5.69
N SER A 7 -8.17 -2.66 -7.02
CA SER A 7 -7.09 -2.00 -7.74
C SER A 7 -7.49 -1.57 -9.15
N CYS A 8 -6.83 -0.52 -9.65
CA CYS A 8 -6.60 -0.36 -11.07
C CYS A 8 -5.10 -0.55 -11.31
N SER A 9 -4.74 -1.68 -11.92
CA SER A 9 -3.47 -1.90 -12.62
C SER A 9 -2.17 -1.65 -11.82
N ILE A 10 -2.14 -1.90 -10.51
CA ILE A 10 -0.92 -1.74 -9.68
C ILE A 10 -0.32 -3.10 -9.35
N LYS A 11 0.82 -3.39 -9.99
CA LYS A 11 1.52 -4.68 -9.89
C LYS A 11 2.28 -4.89 -8.57
N LYS A 12 2.66 -3.85 -7.85
CA LYS A 12 3.49 -3.97 -6.63
C LYS A 12 2.85 -4.88 -5.57
N VAL A 13 1.58 -4.66 -5.28
CA VAL A 13 0.84 -5.47 -4.28
C VAL A 13 0.52 -6.87 -4.82
N GLU A 14 0.17 -6.98 -6.10
CA GLU A 14 -0.03 -8.30 -6.75
C GLU A 14 1.23 -9.15 -6.69
N CYS A 15 2.39 -8.60 -7.03
CA CYS A 15 3.68 -9.29 -6.92
C CYS A 15 3.96 -9.74 -5.48
N VAL A 16 3.64 -8.93 -4.47
CA VAL A 16 3.80 -9.30 -3.07
C VAL A 16 2.89 -10.48 -2.69
N LEU A 17 1.62 -10.47 -3.12
CA LEU A 17 0.67 -11.55 -2.86
C LEU A 17 1.09 -12.85 -3.55
N LEU A 18 1.54 -12.76 -4.81
CA LEU A 18 2.05 -13.90 -5.60
C LEU A 18 3.32 -14.49 -4.99
N LEU A 19 4.28 -13.65 -4.59
CA LEU A 19 5.51 -14.09 -3.93
C LEU A 19 5.23 -14.72 -2.57
N LYS A 20 4.22 -14.26 -1.84
CA LYS A 20 3.79 -14.87 -0.57
C LYS A 20 2.94 -16.12 -0.75
N GLY A 21 2.51 -16.44 -1.98
CA GLY A 21 1.55 -17.50 -2.24
C GLY A 21 0.20 -17.27 -1.54
N ILE A 22 -0.25 -16.01 -1.44
CA ILE A 22 -1.56 -15.67 -0.89
C ILE A 22 -2.57 -15.67 -2.03
N PRO A 23 -3.57 -16.57 -2.04
CA PRO A 23 -4.64 -16.51 -3.01
C PRO A 23 -5.54 -15.30 -2.72
N TYR A 24 -5.89 -14.56 -3.76
CA TYR A 24 -6.70 -13.34 -3.66
C TYR A 24 -7.72 -13.23 -4.78
N LYS A 25 -8.81 -12.52 -4.50
CA LYS A 25 -9.76 -12.05 -5.51
C LYS A 25 -9.42 -10.64 -5.94
N SER A 26 -9.72 -10.28 -7.19
CA SER A 26 -9.48 -8.94 -7.73
C SER A 26 -10.80 -8.23 -7.98
N VAL A 27 -10.87 -6.96 -7.57
CA VAL A 27 -11.98 -6.06 -7.83
C VAL A 27 -11.47 -4.90 -8.65
N GLU A 28 -12.09 -4.71 -9.79
CA GLU A 28 -11.83 -3.58 -10.67
C GLU A 28 -12.53 -2.35 -10.11
N VAL A 29 -11.77 -1.28 -9.87
CA VAL A 29 -12.30 0.00 -9.39
C VAL A 29 -12.01 1.10 -10.41
N PRO A 30 -12.88 2.12 -10.51
CA PRO A 30 -12.65 3.24 -11.43
C PRO A 30 -11.30 3.94 -11.22
N ASN A 31 -10.62 4.28 -12.31
CA ASN A 31 -9.33 4.98 -12.27
C ASN A 31 -9.53 6.43 -11.79
N VAL A 32 -10.67 7.01 -12.17
CA VAL A 32 -11.17 8.34 -11.81
C VAL A 32 -12.01 8.26 -10.54
N MET A 33 -12.19 9.39 -9.85
CA MET A 33 -13.27 9.52 -8.85
C MET A 33 -14.61 9.78 -9.58
N PRO A 34 -15.77 9.44 -8.98
CA PRO A 34 -15.97 8.80 -7.67
C PRO A 34 -15.74 7.27 -7.69
N ARG A 35 -15.46 6.70 -6.52
CA ARG A 35 -15.37 5.24 -6.30
C ARG A 35 -16.42 4.81 -5.26
N PRO A 36 -17.70 4.70 -5.66
CA PRO A 36 -18.81 4.48 -4.72
C PRO A 36 -18.66 3.18 -3.91
N ASP A 37 -18.07 2.14 -4.49
CA ASP A 37 -17.81 0.88 -3.78
C ASP A 37 -16.87 1.04 -2.58
N LEU A 38 -15.97 2.05 -2.60
CA LEU A 38 -15.14 2.38 -1.44
C LEU A 38 -15.84 3.39 -0.53
N SER A 39 -16.28 4.52 -1.08
CA SER A 39 -16.75 5.64 -0.29
C SER A 39 -18.14 5.42 0.32
N GLU A 40 -19.08 4.91 -0.46
CA GLU A 40 -20.48 4.76 -0.02
C GLU A 40 -20.67 3.42 0.69
N ARG A 41 -20.18 2.32 0.11
CA ARG A 41 -20.39 0.98 0.69
C ARG A 41 -19.55 0.73 1.94
N LEU A 42 -18.25 1.06 1.90
CA LEU A 42 -17.31 0.78 3.00
C LEU A 42 -17.03 2.00 3.92
N GLY A 43 -17.50 3.20 3.53
CA GLY A 43 -17.20 4.43 4.28
C GLY A 43 -15.74 4.87 4.15
N VAL A 44 -15.02 4.41 3.11
CA VAL A 44 -13.59 4.67 2.91
C VAL A 44 -13.41 5.71 1.81
N THR A 45 -13.10 6.93 2.21
CA THR A 45 -12.86 8.07 1.30
C THR A 45 -11.43 8.11 0.74
N TYR A 46 -10.57 7.18 1.16
CA TYR A 46 -9.19 7.07 0.74
C TYR A 46 -9.07 6.95 -0.79
N ARG A 47 -8.35 7.90 -1.39
CA ARG A 47 -8.31 8.04 -2.86
C ARG A 47 -7.27 7.19 -3.55
N ARG A 48 -6.28 6.65 -2.84
CA ARG A 48 -5.25 5.84 -3.52
C ARG A 48 -5.70 4.41 -3.64
N ILE A 49 -5.18 3.78 -4.68
CA ILE A 49 -5.29 2.36 -4.96
C ILE A 49 -3.85 1.82 -5.03
N PRO A 50 -3.66 0.52 -4.80
CA PRO A 50 -4.68 -0.46 -4.44
C PRO A 50 -5.11 -0.37 -2.96
N VAL A 51 -6.28 -0.91 -2.64
CA VAL A 51 -6.77 -1.18 -1.27
C VAL A 51 -6.90 -2.69 -1.11
N LEU A 52 -6.37 -3.23 -0.01
CA LEU A 52 -6.43 -4.66 0.29
C LEU A 52 -7.43 -4.88 1.43
N ALA A 53 -8.47 -5.67 1.19
CA ALA A 53 -9.41 -6.14 2.19
C ALA A 53 -9.06 -7.58 2.60
N VAL A 54 -9.06 -7.88 3.90
CA VAL A 54 -8.86 -9.24 4.42
C VAL A 54 -10.02 -9.60 5.35
N GLY A 55 -11.15 -10.02 4.77
CA GLY A 55 -12.41 -10.06 5.53
C GLY A 55 -12.80 -8.66 5.99
N ASN A 56 -13.20 -8.50 7.27
CA ASN A 56 -13.51 -7.19 7.85
C ASN A 56 -12.30 -6.53 8.55
N ASP A 57 -11.11 -7.10 8.40
CA ASP A 57 -9.91 -6.68 9.11
C ASP A 57 -8.67 -6.79 8.19
N ARG A 58 -7.48 -6.67 8.77
CA ARG A 58 -6.20 -6.87 8.11
C ARG A 58 -5.29 -7.73 8.97
N ARG A 59 -5.20 -9.03 8.66
CA ARG A 59 -3.94 -9.77 8.86
C ARG A 59 -3.85 -11.08 8.08
N PHE A 60 -2.61 -11.35 7.69
CA PHE A 60 -2.14 -12.69 7.36
C PHE A 60 -1.08 -13.05 8.40
N PRO A 61 -1.41 -13.85 9.43
CA PRO A 61 -0.50 -14.07 10.53
C PRO A 61 0.68 -14.93 10.07
N SER A 62 1.86 -14.68 10.64
CA SER A 62 3.05 -15.47 10.32
C SER A 62 2.89 -16.94 10.73
N SER A 63 2.04 -17.23 11.73
CA SER A 63 1.67 -18.58 12.16
C SER A 63 0.94 -19.38 11.08
N GLU A 64 0.25 -18.73 10.14
CA GLU A 64 -0.41 -19.37 9.00
C GLU A 64 0.51 -19.48 7.77
N GLY A 65 1.80 -19.17 7.93
CA GLY A 65 2.80 -19.26 6.85
C GLY A 65 2.97 -17.97 6.04
N TYR A 66 2.27 -16.89 6.38
CA TYR A 66 2.32 -15.62 5.64
C TYR A 66 3.37 -14.64 6.19
N GLY A 67 4.56 -15.17 6.48
CA GLY A 67 5.68 -14.43 7.05
C GLY A 67 6.17 -13.24 6.20
N THR A 68 7.18 -12.55 6.73
CA THR A 68 7.84 -11.44 6.04
C THR A 68 8.50 -11.88 4.73
N LEU A 69 8.42 -11.01 3.70
CA LEU A 69 9.18 -11.18 2.45
C LEU A 69 10.67 -10.84 2.62
N PHE A 70 11.05 -10.25 3.75
CA PHE A 70 12.40 -9.79 3.96
C PHE A 70 13.26 -10.89 4.57
N PRO A 71 14.40 -11.24 3.94
CA PRO A 71 15.32 -12.22 4.49
C PRO A 71 15.90 -11.75 5.83
N ARG A 72 16.09 -12.69 6.75
CA ARG A 72 16.71 -12.43 8.06
C ARG A 72 18.21 -12.18 7.92
N ARG A 73 18.83 -11.55 8.93
CA ARG A 73 20.29 -11.41 9.01
C ARG A 73 20.94 -12.79 9.22
N LYS A 74 22.13 -13.01 8.65
CA LYS A 74 22.91 -14.24 8.88
C LYS A 74 23.19 -14.39 10.39
N GLY A 75 22.79 -15.53 10.95
CA GLY A 75 23.01 -15.85 12.37
C GLY A 75 22.03 -15.20 13.36
N GLY A 76 20.93 -14.58 12.91
CA GLY A 76 19.97 -13.94 13.82
C GLY A 76 18.52 -13.97 13.35
N CYS A 77 17.61 -13.67 14.28
CA CYS A 77 16.18 -13.54 14.00
C CYS A 77 15.76 -12.13 13.53
N THR A 78 16.70 -11.19 13.47
CA THR A 78 16.43 -9.78 13.20
C THR A 78 16.32 -9.46 11.70
N LEU A 79 15.44 -8.50 11.39
CA LEU A 79 15.14 -8.02 10.05
C LEU A 79 15.64 -6.59 9.90
N ASP A 80 16.21 -6.22 8.75
CA ASP A 80 16.56 -4.82 8.43
C ASP A 80 15.34 -4.04 7.94
N SER A 81 14.19 -4.22 8.60
CA SER A 81 12.90 -3.70 8.16
C SER A 81 12.90 -2.18 8.02
N GLY A 82 13.61 -1.47 8.89
CA GLY A 82 13.76 -0.01 8.83
C GLY A 82 14.42 0.46 7.53
N LEU A 83 15.63 -0.04 7.22
CA LEU A 83 16.35 0.33 5.99
C LEU A 83 15.59 -0.09 4.74
N ILE A 84 14.95 -1.26 4.77
CA ILE A 84 14.15 -1.73 3.64
C ILE A 84 12.93 -0.83 3.42
N LYS A 85 12.21 -0.47 4.50
CA LYS A 85 11.09 0.50 4.44
C LYS A 85 11.59 1.83 3.87
N VAL A 86 12.75 2.31 4.30
CA VAL A 86 13.33 3.57 3.80
C VAL A 86 13.65 3.49 2.31
N PHE A 87 14.35 2.44 1.87
CA PHE A 87 14.72 2.27 0.47
C PHE A 87 13.49 2.08 -0.42
N ALA A 88 12.55 1.21 -0.03
CA ALA A 88 11.36 0.94 -0.82
C ALA A 88 10.43 2.16 -0.90
N MET A 89 10.22 2.87 0.21
CA MET A 89 9.22 3.93 0.28
C MET A 89 9.77 5.30 -0.05
N PHE A 90 10.99 5.65 0.38
CA PHE A 90 11.55 6.98 0.17
C PHE A 90 12.50 7.05 -1.01
N TYR A 91 13.25 5.99 -1.34
CA TYR A 91 14.10 6.02 -2.52
C TYR A 91 13.34 5.57 -3.78
N THR A 92 12.85 4.34 -3.79
CA THR A 92 12.19 3.77 -4.97
C THR A 92 10.92 4.55 -5.34
N ASP A 93 10.00 4.74 -4.40
CA ASP A 93 8.70 5.37 -4.71
C ASP A 93 8.76 6.91 -4.84
N ARG A 94 9.79 7.60 -4.31
CA ARG A 94 9.87 9.08 -4.35
C ARG A 94 11.01 9.68 -5.16
N VAL A 95 12.05 8.91 -5.45
CA VAL A 95 13.18 9.36 -6.26
C VAL A 95 13.11 8.70 -7.62
N ILE A 96 13.10 7.37 -7.67
CA ILE A 96 13.13 6.63 -8.94
C ILE A 96 11.79 6.73 -9.68
N PHE A 97 10.68 6.41 -9.03
CA PHE A 97 9.38 6.36 -9.69
C PHE A 97 8.97 7.69 -10.36
N PRO A 98 9.16 8.87 -9.73
CA PRO A 98 8.88 10.14 -10.37
C PRO A 98 9.77 10.45 -11.58
N LEU A 99 10.98 9.89 -11.68
CA LEU A 99 11.81 10.03 -12.88
C LEU A 99 11.34 9.08 -13.99
N VAL A 100 11.05 7.82 -13.64
CA VAL A 100 10.63 6.79 -14.59
C VAL A 100 9.27 7.13 -15.23
N LYS A 101 8.31 7.66 -14.47
CA LYS A 101 6.98 8.01 -14.99
C LYS A 101 7.04 9.03 -16.14
N GLU A 102 8.07 9.87 -16.19
CA GLU A 102 8.21 10.92 -17.21
C GLU A 102 8.58 10.34 -18.59
N PHE A 103 9.05 9.09 -18.63
CA PHE A 103 9.30 8.35 -19.87
C PHE A 103 8.08 7.58 -20.38
N LEU A 104 6.94 7.64 -19.68
CA LEU A 104 5.70 7.08 -20.21
C LEU A 104 5.33 7.77 -21.52
N PRO A 105 4.69 7.07 -22.46
CA PRO A 105 4.33 7.64 -23.76
C PRO A 105 3.10 8.55 -23.62
N TRP A 106 3.23 9.67 -22.91
CA TRP A 106 2.13 10.58 -22.55
C TRP A 106 1.33 11.06 -23.76
N ALA A 107 1.98 11.28 -24.91
CA ALA A 107 1.31 11.66 -26.15
C ALA A 107 0.42 10.54 -26.76
N LYS A 108 0.60 9.28 -26.34
CA LYS A 108 -0.18 8.12 -26.81
C LYS A 108 -1.22 7.65 -25.79
N LEU A 109 -1.22 8.23 -24.58
CA LEU A 109 -2.18 7.84 -23.55
C LEU A 109 -3.51 8.56 -23.81
N PRO A 110 -4.66 7.88 -23.59
CA PRO A 110 -5.96 8.52 -23.70
C PRO A 110 -6.08 9.72 -22.76
N GLU A 111 -6.81 10.77 -23.17
CA GLU A 111 -6.91 12.04 -22.40
C GLU A 111 -7.36 11.85 -20.95
N HIS A 112 -8.22 10.86 -20.68
CA HIS A 112 -8.70 10.57 -19.32
C HIS A 112 -7.64 9.97 -18.38
N PHE A 113 -6.46 9.57 -18.88
CA PHE A 113 -5.31 9.18 -18.06
C PHE A 113 -4.42 10.38 -17.66
N CYS A 114 -4.55 11.52 -18.34
CA CYS A 114 -3.80 12.75 -18.05
C CYS A 114 -4.50 13.55 -16.94
N PHE A 115 -4.36 13.11 -15.69
CA PHE A 115 -5.03 13.74 -14.54
C PHE A 115 -4.39 15.08 -14.11
N GLN A 116 -5.25 16.09 -13.88
CA GLN A 116 -5.09 17.33 -13.08
C GLN A 116 -3.92 18.29 -13.39
N LYS A 117 -3.01 17.94 -14.29
CA LYS A 117 -2.26 18.90 -15.10
C LYS A 117 -2.31 18.36 -16.51
N VAL A 118 -2.71 19.19 -17.47
CA VAL A 118 -2.36 18.94 -18.87
C VAL A 118 -0.84 18.79 -18.85
N ILE A 119 -0.35 17.56 -19.04
CA ILE A 119 1.08 17.33 -19.16
C ILE A 119 1.44 18.03 -20.45
N ASP A 120 2.12 19.16 -20.33
CA ASP A 120 2.65 19.86 -21.48
C ASP A 120 3.76 18.99 -22.05
N VAL A 121 3.41 18.24 -23.10
CA VAL A 121 4.32 17.32 -23.78
C VAL A 121 5.54 18.06 -24.33
N HIS A 122 5.40 19.33 -24.71
CA HIS A 122 6.50 20.13 -25.21
C HIS A 122 7.47 20.52 -24.09
N ASP A 123 6.96 21.03 -22.97
CA ASP A 123 7.76 21.31 -21.77
C ASP A 123 8.45 20.03 -21.23
N LEU A 124 7.74 18.90 -21.23
CA LEU A 124 8.31 17.61 -20.84
C LEU A 124 9.46 17.22 -21.77
N THR A 125 9.27 17.32 -23.09
CA THR A 125 10.31 16.99 -24.09
C THR A 125 11.58 17.80 -23.85
N ASN A 126 11.46 19.08 -23.50
CA ASN A 126 12.59 19.94 -23.18
C ASN A 126 13.31 19.52 -21.87
N LYS A 127 12.58 18.95 -20.90
CA LYS A 127 13.12 18.46 -19.62
C LYS A 127 13.70 17.05 -19.69
N LEU A 128 13.30 16.24 -20.66
CA LEU A 128 13.71 14.83 -20.79
C LEU A 128 15.23 14.60 -20.72
N PRO A 129 16.11 15.42 -21.35
CA PRO A 129 17.56 15.22 -21.23
C PRO A 129 18.06 15.30 -19.78
N GLY A 130 17.55 16.26 -19.00
CA GLY A 130 17.89 16.40 -17.58
C GLY A 130 17.36 15.24 -16.74
N ILE A 131 16.12 14.83 -16.98
CA ILE A 131 15.50 13.67 -16.30
C ILE A 131 16.27 12.39 -16.62
N LYS A 132 16.69 12.20 -17.88
CA LYS A 132 17.51 11.06 -18.31
C LYS A 132 18.87 11.04 -17.63
N SER A 133 19.53 12.19 -17.52
CA SER A 133 20.79 12.33 -16.80
C SER A 133 20.63 11.93 -15.31
N ALA A 134 19.59 12.44 -14.65
CA ALA A 134 19.29 12.09 -13.26
C ALA A 134 18.96 10.59 -13.10
N LEU A 135 18.11 10.03 -13.97
CA LEU A 135 17.79 8.60 -13.91
C LEU A 135 19.04 7.74 -14.14
N ALA A 136 19.89 8.10 -15.10
CA ALA A 136 21.13 7.38 -15.39
C ALA A 136 22.08 7.35 -14.20
N SER A 137 22.23 8.45 -13.45
CA SER A 137 23.08 8.46 -12.25
C SER A 137 22.56 7.52 -11.16
N HIS A 138 21.24 7.45 -10.97
CA HIS A 138 20.62 6.50 -10.05
C HIS A 138 20.77 5.05 -10.52
N LEU A 139 20.63 4.78 -11.83
CA LEU A 139 20.83 3.46 -12.40
C LEU A 139 22.28 3.01 -12.33
N GLY A 140 23.25 3.93 -12.39
CA GLY A 140 24.67 3.62 -12.17
C GLY A 140 24.95 3.01 -10.80
N LEU A 141 24.27 3.47 -9.75
CA LEU A 141 24.36 2.88 -8.41
C LEU A 141 23.78 1.45 -8.38
N LEU A 142 22.74 1.19 -9.18
CA LEU A 142 22.19 -0.15 -9.32
C LEU A 142 23.16 -1.08 -10.03
N GLU A 143 23.78 -0.60 -11.10
CA GLU A 143 24.77 -1.35 -11.88
C GLU A 143 25.99 -1.70 -11.04
N GLU A 144 26.54 -0.74 -10.28
CA GLU A 144 27.67 -0.96 -9.36
C GLU A 144 27.37 -2.10 -8.37
N GLN A 145 26.16 -2.12 -7.82
CA GLN A 145 25.71 -3.13 -6.87
C GLN A 145 25.53 -4.53 -7.51
N LEU A 146 25.24 -4.59 -8.80
CA LEU A 146 25.01 -5.83 -9.55
C LEU A 146 26.25 -6.30 -10.33
N ALA A 147 27.30 -5.48 -10.41
CA ALA A 147 28.51 -5.73 -11.19
C ALA A 147 29.28 -7.00 -10.79
N ASP A 148 29.03 -7.54 -9.59
CA ASP A 148 29.64 -8.80 -9.12
C ASP A 148 28.90 -10.06 -9.61
N GLY A 149 27.89 -9.92 -10.47
CA GLY A 149 27.16 -11.03 -11.09
C GLY A 149 26.10 -11.67 -10.20
N ARG A 150 25.74 -11.05 -9.06
CA ARG A 150 24.63 -11.53 -8.23
C ARG A 150 23.30 -11.42 -8.98
N GLU A 151 22.46 -12.46 -8.85
CA GLU A 151 21.14 -12.49 -9.51
C GLU A 151 20.14 -11.48 -8.89
N TRP A 152 20.31 -11.17 -7.60
CA TRP A 152 19.41 -10.27 -6.86
C TRP A 152 20.20 -9.18 -6.13
N TRP A 153 19.59 -7.99 -6.04
CA TRP A 153 20.14 -6.81 -5.35
C TRP A 153 20.77 -7.12 -3.98
N LEU A 154 20.09 -7.99 -3.22
CA LEU A 154 20.60 -8.57 -1.99
C LEU A 154 20.79 -10.07 -2.23
N THR A 155 22.02 -10.57 -2.11
CA THR A 155 22.33 -12.02 -2.26
C THR A 155 21.43 -12.89 -1.37
N ARG A 156 21.09 -12.41 -0.18
CA ARG A 156 20.18 -13.09 0.75
C ARG A 156 18.73 -13.20 0.25
N MET A 157 18.30 -12.36 -0.69
CA MET A 157 16.97 -12.45 -1.29
C MET A 157 16.85 -13.63 -2.26
N GLN A 158 17.93 -14.03 -2.94
CA GLN A 158 17.91 -15.13 -3.90
C GLN A 158 17.41 -16.44 -3.26
N GLY A 159 18.08 -16.88 -2.20
CA GLY A 159 17.69 -18.09 -1.46
C GLY A 159 16.31 -17.97 -0.80
N HIS A 160 15.98 -16.79 -0.27
CA HIS A 160 14.67 -16.55 0.36
C HIS A 160 13.53 -16.64 -0.67
N LEU A 161 13.64 -15.97 -1.82
CA LEU A 161 12.63 -16.01 -2.88
C LEU A 161 12.47 -17.40 -3.50
N ALA A 162 13.56 -18.16 -3.64
CA ALA A 162 13.51 -19.55 -4.08
C ALA A 162 12.74 -20.45 -3.09
N SER A 163 12.79 -20.14 -1.78
CA SER A 163 12.06 -20.88 -0.75
C SER A 163 10.56 -20.55 -0.66
N LEU A 164 10.12 -19.46 -1.28
CA LEU A 164 8.73 -19.03 -1.21
C LEU A 164 7.84 -19.82 -2.19
N LYS A 165 6.62 -20.15 -1.75
CA LYS A 165 5.60 -20.78 -2.59
C LYS A 165 5.11 -19.77 -3.63
N LYS A 166 5.41 -20.02 -4.90
CA LYS A 166 4.90 -19.22 -6.02
C LYS A 166 3.54 -19.76 -6.45
N ILE A 167 2.51 -18.92 -6.41
CA ILE A 167 1.23 -19.21 -7.07
C ILE A 167 1.30 -18.68 -8.50
N SER A 168 0.88 -19.50 -9.47
CA SER A 168 0.88 -19.15 -10.90
C SER A 168 -0.51 -18.86 -11.46
N THR A 169 -1.56 -18.95 -10.65
CA THR A 169 -2.95 -18.76 -11.10
C THR A 169 -3.36 -17.29 -11.04
N SER A 170 -4.02 -16.83 -12.10
CA SER A 170 -4.65 -15.51 -12.12
C SER A 170 -5.75 -15.42 -11.06
N PRO A 171 -5.89 -14.25 -10.40
CA PRO A 171 -6.91 -14.07 -9.38
C PRO A 171 -8.32 -14.11 -9.98
N GLU A 172 -9.27 -14.66 -9.23
CA GLU A 172 -10.69 -14.62 -9.55
C GLU A 172 -11.17 -13.15 -9.51
N LYS A 173 -11.84 -12.70 -10.58
CA LYS A 173 -12.48 -11.38 -10.59
C LYS A 173 -13.83 -11.44 -9.86
N ILE A 174 -14.10 -10.46 -9.01
CA ILE A 174 -15.35 -10.34 -8.24
C ILE A 174 -15.88 -8.90 -8.31
N SER A 175 -17.20 -8.75 -8.22
CA SER A 175 -17.86 -7.44 -8.23
C SER A 175 -17.60 -6.66 -6.95
N GLY A 176 -17.71 -5.32 -7.00
CA GLY A 176 -17.63 -4.47 -5.81
C GLY A 176 -18.74 -4.76 -4.80
N GLU A 177 -19.93 -5.13 -5.27
CA GLU A 177 -21.06 -5.51 -4.42
C GLU A 177 -20.81 -6.82 -3.67
N ASP A 178 -20.37 -7.87 -4.37
CA ASP A 178 -20.10 -9.17 -3.74
C ASP A 178 -18.89 -9.09 -2.81
N THR A 179 -17.94 -8.21 -3.12
CA THR A 179 -16.83 -7.88 -2.22
C THR A 179 -17.32 -7.24 -0.93
N ALA A 180 -18.23 -6.26 -1.02
CA ALA A 180 -18.82 -5.65 0.16
C ALA A 180 -19.54 -6.72 1.01
N LYS A 181 -20.35 -7.59 0.39
CA LYS A 181 -21.01 -8.72 1.09
C LYS A 181 -19.99 -9.63 1.78
N LEU A 182 -18.86 -9.94 1.13
CA LEU A 182 -17.79 -10.75 1.71
C LEU A 182 -17.13 -10.07 2.92
N ILE A 183 -16.86 -8.76 2.82
CA ILE A 183 -16.27 -7.97 3.91
C ILE A 183 -17.20 -7.98 5.12
N PHE A 184 -18.48 -7.64 4.93
CA PHE A 184 -19.44 -7.51 6.03
C PHE A 184 -19.89 -8.84 6.65
N SER A 185 -19.80 -9.95 5.90
CA SER A 185 -20.06 -11.29 6.44
C SER A 185 -18.85 -11.90 7.14
N SER A 186 -17.67 -11.30 7.01
CA SER A 186 -16.46 -11.79 7.66
C SER A 186 -16.39 -11.29 9.11
N PRO A 187 -15.90 -12.12 10.06
CA PRO A 187 -15.66 -11.65 11.42
C PRO A 187 -14.57 -10.58 11.43
N SER A 188 -14.76 -9.56 12.27
CA SER A 188 -13.68 -8.65 12.65
C SER A 188 -12.71 -9.36 13.59
N GLU A 189 -11.41 -9.10 13.45
CA GLU A 189 -10.44 -9.57 14.43
C GLU A 189 -10.47 -8.67 15.68
N ASP A 190 -9.98 -9.21 16.79
CA ASP A 190 -9.85 -8.45 18.02
C ASP A 190 -8.71 -7.42 17.87
N CYS A 191 -9.05 -6.14 18.05
CA CYS A 191 -8.10 -5.04 17.99
C CYS A 191 -7.05 -5.10 19.10
N ASP A 192 -7.26 -5.89 20.15
CA ASP A 192 -6.26 -6.12 21.20
C ASP A 192 -4.98 -6.79 20.66
N ILE A 193 -5.04 -7.50 19.53
CA ILE A 193 -3.85 -8.06 18.85
C ILE A 193 -2.95 -6.95 18.30
N ILE A 194 -3.52 -5.80 17.93
CA ILE A 194 -2.77 -4.61 17.50
C ILE A 194 -2.26 -3.84 18.74
N GLY A 195 -3.10 -3.82 19.78
CA GLY A 195 -2.87 -3.11 21.02
C GLY A 195 -3.15 -1.61 20.91
N PHE A 196 -3.08 -0.94 22.06
CA PHE A 196 -3.18 0.51 22.18
C PHE A 196 -1.96 1.01 22.98
N ASP A 197 -0.99 1.60 22.27
CA ASP A 197 0.25 2.13 22.84
C ASP A 197 -0.02 3.49 23.49
N GLU A 198 -0.19 3.50 24.81
CA GLU A 198 -0.47 4.69 25.61
C GLU A 198 0.59 5.80 25.45
N ILE A 199 1.85 5.45 25.17
CA ILE A 199 2.92 6.43 24.98
C ILE A 199 2.71 7.15 23.64
N GLU A 200 2.41 6.39 22.59
CA GLU A 200 2.12 6.97 21.27
C GLU A 200 0.80 7.74 21.28
N ALA A 201 -0.22 7.22 21.95
CA ALA A 201 -1.51 7.89 22.17
C ALA A 201 -1.32 9.24 22.88
N GLY A 202 -0.53 9.27 23.96
CA GLY A 202 -0.21 10.51 24.69
C GLY A 202 0.53 11.55 23.84
N ARG A 203 1.44 11.12 22.95
CA ARG A 203 2.12 12.04 22.01
C ARG A 203 1.17 12.69 21.02
N LEU A 204 0.14 11.97 20.61
CA LEU A 204 -0.85 12.43 19.65
C LEU A 204 -2.06 13.09 20.31
N GLN A 205 -2.15 13.00 21.64
CA GLN A 205 -3.31 13.43 22.42
C GLN A 205 -4.59 12.75 21.94
N LEU A 206 -4.52 11.43 21.75
CA LEU A 206 -5.64 10.60 21.31
C LEU A 206 -5.99 9.58 22.40
N ALA A 207 -7.28 9.30 22.53
CA ALA A 207 -7.81 8.20 23.32
C ALA A 207 -8.45 7.14 22.42
N ARG A 208 -8.69 5.95 22.99
CA ARG A 208 -9.61 4.99 22.38
C ARG A 208 -10.94 5.69 22.15
N ASP A 209 -11.62 5.29 21.10
CA ASP A 209 -12.95 5.79 20.76
C ASP A 209 -13.03 7.23 20.24
N ASP A 210 -11.92 7.97 20.18
CA ASP A 210 -11.87 9.29 19.55
C ASP A 210 -12.19 9.21 18.06
N VAL A 211 -12.88 10.23 17.56
CA VAL A 211 -13.11 10.39 16.12
C VAL A 211 -11.93 11.14 15.51
N VAL A 212 -11.19 10.45 14.64
CA VAL A 212 -10.00 11.00 13.99
C VAL A 212 -10.15 11.04 12.49
N SER A 213 -9.36 11.90 11.86
CA SER A 213 -9.16 11.92 10.41
C SER A 213 -7.78 11.39 10.06
N VAL A 214 -7.72 10.46 9.11
CA VAL A 214 -6.48 9.84 8.64
C VAL A 214 -6.31 10.12 7.15
N ALA A 215 -5.17 10.69 6.75
CA ALA A 215 -4.87 11.02 5.36
C ALA A 215 -3.38 10.82 5.05
N PRO A 216 -2.98 10.56 3.79
CA PRO A 216 -1.58 10.61 3.43
C PRO A 216 -0.95 11.98 3.68
N SER A 217 0.32 11.99 4.07
CA SER A 217 1.08 13.24 4.31
C SER A 217 1.56 13.93 3.03
N ASP A 218 1.44 13.29 1.87
CA ASP A 218 2.02 13.74 0.59
C ASP A 218 0.94 14.14 -0.44
N TYR A 219 0.41 13.25 -1.29
CA TYR A 219 -0.64 13.59 -2.29
C TYR A 219 -1.98 12.86 -2.05
N GLY A 220 -3.07 13.31 -2.70
CA GLY A 220 -4.38 12.65 -2.51
C GLY A 220 -4.83 12.64 -1.05
N ARG A 221 -4.66 13.78 -0.36
CA ARG A 221 -4.88 13.97 1.08
C ARG A 221 -6.36 14.04 1.48
N THR A 222 -7.22 13.27 0.81
CA THR A 222 -8.64 13.17 1.21
C THR A 222 -8.71 12.31 2.47
N PRO A 223 -9.16 12.88 3.61
CA PRO A 223 -9.15 12.17 4.88
C PRO A 223 -10.26 11.13 4.94
N THR A 224 -9.94 9.97 5.50
CA THR A 224 -10.92 9.00 5.99
C THR A 224 -11.14 9.24 7.48
N VAL A 225 -12.39 9.41 7.86
CA VAL A 225 -12.79 9.75 9.24
C VAL A 225 -13.39 8.51 9.88
N GLY A 226 -12.98 8.22 11.11
CA GLY A 226 -13.44 7.04 11.83
C GLY A 226 -13.05 7.06 13.30
N LYS A 227 -13.63 6.12 14.04
CA LYS A 227 -13.42 5.95 15.49
C LYS A 227 -12.15 5.15 15.76
N VAL A 228 -11.24 5.61 16.62
CA VAL A 228 -9.99 4.88 16.91
C VAL A 228 -10.28 3.59 17.69
N LEU A 229 -9.87 2.45 17.13
CA LEU A 229 -9.95 1.14 17.76
C LEU A 229 -8.60 0.68 18.33
N ALA A 230 -7.52 0.90 17.57
CA ALA A 230 -6.17 0.54 17.96
C ALA A 230 -5.15 1.55 17.44
N LEU A 231 -4.03 1.68 18.16
CA LEU A 231 -2.95 2.59 17.82
C LEU A 231 -1.64 2.04 18.35
N ASN A 232 -0.65 1.88 17.48
CA ASN A 232 0.73 1.65 17.87
C ASN A 232 1.68 2.44 16.97
N ARG A 233 2.99 2.21 17.08
CA ARG A 233 4.01 2.92 16.28
C ARG A 233 3.98 2.59 14.79
N GLU A 234 3.38 1.46 14.40
CA GLU A 234 3.37 0.98 13.01
C GLU A 234 2.05 1.27 12.29
N GLU A 235 0.91 1.15 12.99
CA GLU A 235 -0.41 1.34 12.41
C GLU A 235 -1.43 1.98 13.38
N ILE A 236 -2.45 2.60 12.79
CA ILE A 236 -3.68 3.02 13.45
C ILE A 236 -4.85 2.28 12.79
N VAL A 237 -5.80 1.83 13.60
CA VAL A 237 -7.04 1.20 13.14
C VAL A 237 -8.21 2.09 13.50
N ILE A 238 -9.00 2.45 12.50
CA ILE A 238 -10.23 3.24 12.69
C ILE A 238 -11.45 2.46 12.22
N GLU A 239 -12.56 2.54 12.95
CA GLU A 239 -13.87 2.07 12.53
C GLU A 239 -14.50 3.11 11.61
N THR A 240 -14.76 2.73 10.35
CA THR A 240 -15.59 3.50 9.43
C THR A 240 -16.98 2.87 9.32
N ARG A 241 -17.96 3.65 8.86
CA ARG A 241 -19.31 3.17 8.59
C ARG A 241 -19.74 3.57 7.19
N GLY A 242 -20.03 2.58 6.36
CA GLY A 242 -20.68 2.75 5.07
C GLY A 242 -22.11 2.18 5.07
N THR A 243 -22.74 2.15 3.90
CA THR A 243 -24.11 1.62 3.74
C THR A 243 -24.21 0.14 4.07
N GLY A 244 -23.13 -0.63 3.92
CA GLY A 244 -23.14 -2.06 4.22
C GLY A 244 -22.74 -2.43 5.65
N GLY A 245 -22.28 -1.48 6.47
CA GLY A 245 -21.93 -1.73 7.87
C GLY A 245 -20.65 -1.06 8.33
N LYS A 246 -20.09 -1.61 9.42
CA LYS A 246 -18.84 -1.17 10.03
C LYS A 246 -17.65 -1.89 9.41
N VAL A 247 -16.57 -1.17 9.14
CA VAL A 247 -15.32 -1.72 8.61
C VAL A 247 -14.15 -1.23 9.45
N HIS A 248 -13.19 -2.12 9.73
CA HIS A 248 -11.92 -1.75 10.34
C HIS A 248 -10.93 -1.32 9.25
N CYS A 249 -10.54 -0.05 9.27
CA CYS A 249 -9.60 0.51 8.32
C CYS A 249 -8.22 0.67 8.97
N HIS A 250 -7.24 -0.06 8.43
CA HIS A 250 -5.87 -0.04 8.92
C HIS A 250 -5.02 0.92 8.08
N PHE A 251 -4.42 1.90 8.73
CA PHE A 251 -3.49 2.83 8.10
C PHE A 251 -2.12 2.70 8.74
N PRO A 252 -1.02 2.61 7.96
CA PRO A 252 0.30 2.69 8.55
C PRO A 252 0.51 4.10 9.12
N ARG A 253 1.22 4.20 10.25
CA ARG A 253 1.60 5.50 10.84
C ARG A 253 2.56 6.28 9.95
N LEU A 254 3.48 5.54 9.32
CA LEU A 254 4.47 6.12 8.44
C LEU A 254 3.80 6.65 7.15
N ASN A 255 4.05 7.92 6.83
CA ASN A 255 3.53 8.64 5.65
C ASN A 255 1.99 8.88 5.68
N PHE A 256 1.39 8.78 6.86
CA PHE A 256 0.02 9.23 7.10
C PHE A 256 0.00 10.20 8.27
N THR A 257 -0.88 11.18 8.18
CA THR A 257 -1.21 12.09 9.27
C THR A 257 -2.50 11.61 9.93
N VAL A 258 -2.51 11.63 11.25
CA VAL A 258 -3.73 11.46 12.06
C VAL A 258 -3.98 12.78 12.75
N ALA A 259 -5.18 13.32 12.57
CA ALA A 259 -5.63 14.50 13.29
C ALA A 259 -6.86 14.14 14.12
N GLY A 260 -6.81 14.49 15.40
CA GLY A 260 -7.93 14.34 16.32
C GLY A 260 -9.14 15.18 15.94
N PRO A 261 -10.23 15.11 16.73
CA PRO A 261 -11.34 16.04 16.60
C PRO A 261 -10.76 17.47 16.67
N LYS A 262 -11.14 18.32 15.73
CA LYS A 262 -10.85 19.75 15.89
C LYS A 262 -11.64 20.20 17.12
N VAL A 263 -10.91 20.52 18.20
CA VAL A 263 -11.45 21.26 19.35
C VAL A 263 -11.98 22.61 18.87
#